data_AF-A0A644YS75-F1
#
_entry.id   AF-A0A644YS75-F1
#
_cell.length_a   1.000
_cell.length_b   1.000
_cell.length_c   1.000
_cell.angle_alpha   90.00
_cell.angle_beta   90.00
_cell.angle_gamma   90.00
#
_symmetry.space_group_name_H-M   'P 1'
#
loop_
_entity.id
_entity.type
_entity.pdbx_description
1 polymer ?
#
loop_
_entity_poly.entity_id
_entity_poly.type
_entity_poly.pdbx_seq_one_letter_code
_entity_poly.pdbx_strand_id
1 'polypeptide(L)'
;MGALKTTGTQVCPLQSAFNYWYIKDGKITCNALFNKCTEPEYNGDPFVSFVEVTNNGTPWTNGKAYTYNNNALFEADKSDGLQHALAACNDSRYPYYAFVQLMKKAGMISGTSIQGLVGRFAAFIPTNEAINAGLTAGQIPGITNGKFVNGVLEGTVNVLELSRYLRSYFVTSELNVMTTYPYPGSAMKSGTFRTSGVAGLMYTDNGSSLSVNLAGQSRVGHVVSKYSYFPFAYKDGCFHLIDTVL
;
A
#
# COMPACT_ATOMS: atom_id res chain seq x y z
N MET A 1 19.30 1.39 -16.66
CA MET A 1 18.50 0.41 -15.91
C MET A 1 19.22 -0.93 -15.98
N GLY A 2 19.31 -1.68 -14.87
CA GLY A 2 19.92 -3.02 -14.86
C GLY A 2 19.06 -4.06 -15.59
N ALA A 3 19.53 -5.31 -15.67
CA ALA A 3 18.75 -6.40 -16.25
C ALA A 3 17.42 -6.62 -15.49
N LEU A 4 16.36 -6.98 -16.23
CA LEU A 4 15.09 -7.39 -15.65
C LEU A 4 15.22 -8.85 -15.19
N LYS A 5 14.81 -9.15 -13.96
CA LYS A 5 14.89 -10.49 -13.40
C LYS A 5 13.88 -11.44 -14.05
N THR A 6 14.35 -12.62 -14.43
CA THR A 6 13.51 -13.72 -14.92
C THR A 6 12.95 -14.60 -13.80
N THR A 7 13.47 -14.48 -12.58
CA THR A 7 13.01 -15.21 -11.38
C THR A 7 12.97 -14.29 -10.16
N GLY A 8 12.00 -14.48 -9.27
CA GLY A 8 11.82 -13.69 -8.07
C GLY A 8 11.27 -12.30 -8.37
N THR A 9 11.52 -11.34 -7.47
CA THR A 9 10.94 -10.00 -7.53
C THR A 9 12.01 -8.91 -7.77
N GLN A 10 11.58 -7.84 -8.43
CA GLN A 10 12.35 -6.60 -8.60
C GLN A 10 11.41 -5.41 -8.74
N VAL A 11 11.77 -4.29 -8.12
CA VAL A 11 11.11 -2.99 -8.31
C VAL A 11 12.06 -2.10 -9.09
N CYS A 12 11.58 -1.53 -10.20
CA CYS A 12 12.32 -0.62 -11.06
C CYS A 12 11.70 0.78 -10.94
N PRO A 13 12.28 1.69 -10.13
CA PRO A 13 11.86 3.09 -10.09
C PRO A 13 12.05 3.75 -11.46
N LEU A 14 11.06 4.54 -11.87
CA LEU A 14 11.10 5.31 -13.11
C LEU A 14 11.63 6.72 -12.85
N GLN A 15 11.94 7.44 -13.92
CA GLN A 15 12.37 8.85 -13.83
C GLN A 15 11.30 9.73 -13.19
N SER A 16 10.02 9.44 -13.46
CA SER A 16 8.92 10.06 -12.73
C SER A 16 8.87 9.46 -11.33
N ALA A 17 9.14 10.28 -10.31
CA ALA A 17 9.17 9.84 -8.93
C ALA A 17 7.88 9.10 -8.54
N PHE A 18 7.99 8.12 -7.65
CA PHE A 18 6.87 7.30 -7.16
C PHE A 18 6.14 6.46 -8.23
N ASN A 19 6.72 6.35 -9.43
CA ASN A 19 6.26 5.43 -10.47
C ASN A 19 7.25 4.28 -10.60
N TYR A 20 6.73 3.07 -10.76
CA TYR A 20 7.51 1.85 -10.76
C TYR A 20 7.07 0.91 -11.87
N TRP A 21 8.02 0.12 -12.36
CA TRP A 21 7.72 -1.19 -12.92
C TRP A 21 7.96 -2.25 -11.86
N TYR A 22 7.02 -3.18 -11.74
CA TYR A 22 7.14 -4.34 -10.87
C TYR A 22 7.43 -5.57 -11.71
N ILE A 23 8.49 -6.29 -11.34
CA ILE A 23 8.94 -7.49 -12.00
C ILE A 23 8.71 -8.67 -11.07
N LYS A 24 8.04 -9.71 -11.58
CA LYS A 24 7.81 -10.96 -10.85
C LYS A 24 7.95 -12.13 -11.82
N ASP A 25 8.94 -12.98 -11.59
CA ASP A 25 9.13 -14.26 -12.29
C ASP A 25 9.08 -14.13 -13.83
N GLY A 26 9.86 -13.19 -14.38
CA GLY A 26 9.92 -12.96 -15.84
C GLY A 26 8.70 -12.25 -16.43
N LYS A 27 7.83 -11.74 -15.56
CA LYS A 27 6.72 -10.87 -15.94
C LYS A 27 6.89 -9.46 -15.40
N ILE A 28 6.27 -8.50 -16.06
CA ILE A 28 6.32 -7.08 -15.76
C ILE A 28 4.91 -6.49 -15.63
N THR A 29 4.73 -5.52 -14.76
CA THR A 29 3.55 -4.65 -14.67
C THR A 29 3.94 -3.24 -14.25
N CYS A 30 2.99 -2.32 -14.19
CA CYS A 30 3.14 -0.94 -13.72
C CYS A 30 2.19 -0.64 -12.57
N ASN A 31 2.36 0.52 -11.91
CA ASN A 31 1.47 0.99 -10.83
C ASN A 31 -0.03 0.85 -11.18
N ALA A 32 -0.45 1.38 -12.34
CA ALA A 32 -1.86 1.47 -12.72
C ALA A 32 -2.51 0.09 -12.86
N LEU A 33 -1.83 -0.86 -13.50
CA LEU A 33 -2.33 -2.22 -13.65
C LEU A 33 -2.24 -3.00 -12.33
N PHE A 34 -1.17 -2.81 -11.55
CA PHE A 34 -0.99 -3.50 -10.28
C PHE A 34 -2.04 -3.10 -9.24
N ASN A 35 -2.46 -1.83 -9.20
CA ASN A 35 -3.49 -1.35 -8.28
C ASN A 35 -4.83 -2.07 -8.47
N LYS A 36 -5.13 -2.52 -9.70
CA LYS A 36 -6.34 -3.29 -10.02
C LYS A 36 -6.42 -4.63 -9.28
N CYS A 37 -5.29 -5.19 -8.80
CA CYS A 37 -5.29 -6.39 -7.94
C CYS A 37 -6.18 -6.29 -6.70
N THR A 38 -6.51 -5.07 -6.27
CA THR A 38 -7.36 -4.83 -5.10
C THR A 38 -8.81 -4.55 -5.45
N GLU A 39 -9.14 -4.36 -6.73
CA GLU A 39 -10.48 -4.08 -7.22
C GLU A 39 -11.31 -5.37 -7.26
N PRO A 40 -12.50 -5.41 -6.63
CA PRO A 40 -13.34 -6.61 -6.58
C PRO A 40 -13.76 -7.17 -7.93
N GLU A 41 -13.90 -6.31 -8.94
CA GLU A 41 -14.30 -6.70 -10.29
C GLU A 41 -13.13 -7.13 -11.18
N TYR A 42 -11.89 -6.95 -10.71
CA TYR A 42 -10.72 -7.28 -11.50
C TYR A 42 -10.35 -8.75 -11.35
N ASN A 43 -10.54 -9.50 -12.43
CA ASN A 43 -10.27 -10.94 -12.50
C ASN A 43 -9.08 -11.30 -13.41
N GLY A 44 -8.28 -10.31 -13.82
CA GLY A 44 -7.13 -10.48 -14.72
C GLY A 44 -5.81 -10.74 -13.99
N ASP A 45 -4.77 -11.10 -14.75
CA ASP A 45 -3.37 -11.00 -14.30
C ASP A 45 -2.81 -9.66 -14.80
N PRO A 46 -2.37 -8.74 -13.91
CA PRO A 46 -1.83 -7.45 -14.34
C PRO A 46 -0.42 -7.58 -14.89
N PHE A 47 0.20 -8.76 -14.76
CA PHE A 47 1.54 -9.04 -15.22
C PHE A 47 1.56 -9.64 -16.61
N VAL A 48 2.53 -9.18 -17.41
CA VAL A 48 2.76 -9.66 -18.78
C VAL A 48 4.17 -10.20 -18.87
N SER A 49 4.34 -11.38 -19.49
CA SER A 49 5.67 -11.92 -19.75
C SER A 49 6.47 -10.99 -20.67
N PHE A 50 7.75 -10.81 -20.35
CA PHE A 50 8.69 -10.11 -21.23
C PHE A 50 9.78 -11.08 -21.72
N VAL A 51 10.38 -10.75 -22.86
CA VAL A 51 11.48 -11.51 -23.46
C VAL A 51 12.59 -10.53 -23.83
N GLU A 52 13.84 -10.88 -23.51
CA GLU A 52 15.00 -10.10 -23.95
C GLU A 52 15.14 -10.19 -25.48
N VAL A 53 15.25 -9.03 -26.13
CA VAL A 53 15.52 -8.92 -27.56
C VAL A 53 17.02 -8.79 -27.74
N THR A 54 17.58 -9.57 -28.66
CA THR A 54 19.02 -9.53 -29.00
C THR A 54 19.24 -8.87 -30.36
N ASN A 55 20.47 -8.42 -30.59
CA ASN A 55 20.93 -7.95 -31.89
C ASN A 55 21.39 -9.16 -32.72
N ASN A 56 20.49 -9.75 -33.52
CA ASN A 56 20.77 -10.92 -34.35
C ASN A 56 21.43 -12.08 -33.57
N GLY A 57 20.90 -12.41 -32.39
CA GLY A 57 21.44 -13.48 -31.53
C GLY A 57 22.60 -13.06 -30.63
N THR A 58 23.07 -11.81 -30.72
CA THR A 58 24.15 -11.27 -29.88
C THR A 58 23.61 -10.23 -28.89
N PRO A 59 24.13 -10.15 -27.65
CA PRO A 59 23.76 -9.08 -26.71
C PRO A 59 24.02 -7.68 -27.28
N TRP A 60 23.20 -6.70 -26.87
CA TRP A 60 23.44 -5.29 -27.18
C TRP A 60 24.69 -4.79 -26.46
N THR A 61 25.44 -3.88 -27.07
CA THR A 61 26.70 -3.35 -26.52
C THR A 61 26.51 -2.22 -25.51
N ASN A 62 25.31 -1.63 -25.45
CA ASN A 62 25.01 -0.42 -24.69
C ASN A 62 23.74 -0.55 -23.82
N GLY A 63 23.24 -1.76 -23.58
CA GLY A 63 22.06 -1.97 -22.76
C GLY A 63 21.42 -3.33 -22.96
N LYS A 64 20.13 -3.40 -22.62
CA LYS A 64 19.27 -4.56 -22.90
C LYS A 64 17.95 -4.04 -23.44
N ALA A 65 17.41 -4.73 -24.43
CA ALA A 65 16.09 -4.46 -24.97
C ALA A 65 15.15 -5.60 -24.59
N TYR A 66 13.88 -5.30 -24.33
CA TYR A 66 12.88 -6.31 -24.02
C TYR A 66 11.62 -6.03 -24.83
N THR A 67 10.93 -7.10 -25.21
CA THR A 67 9.59 -7.05 -25.79
C THR A 67 8.60 -7.72 -24.85
N TYR A 68 7.33 -7.34 -24.93
CA TYR A 68 6.23 -7.92 -24.17
C TYR A 68 4.99 -7.94 -25.05
N ASN A 69 4.13 -8.93 -24.84
CA ASN A 69 2.93 -9.10 -25.65
C ASN A 69 1.72 -8.44 -24.98
N ASN A 70 1.68 -7.10 -24.94
CA ASN A 70 0.52 -6.33 -24.51
C ASN A 70 0.54 -4.93 -25.13
N ASN A 71 -0.62 -4.42 -25.51
CA ASN A 71 -0.78 -3.10 -26.10
C ASN A 71 -0.77 -1.96 -25.06
N ALA A 72 -0.90 -2.27 -23.76
CA ALA A 72 -1.13 -1.25 -22.74
C ALA A 72 -0.44 -1.55 -21.38
N LEU A 73 0.87 -1.85 -21.40
CA LEU A 73 1.65 -2.06 -20.17
C LEU A 73 2.04 -0.74 -19.48
N PHE A 74 2.22 0.33 -20.25
CA PHE A 74 2.66 1.64 -19.77
C PHE A 74 1.51 2.64 -19.78
N GLU A 75 0.45 2.32 -19.04
CA GLU A 75 -0.66 3.24 -18.83
C GLU A 75 -0.35 4.21 -17.69
N ALA A 76 -0.67 5.49 -17.91
CA ALA A 76 -0.74 6.44 -16.82
C ALA A 76 -1.93 6.08 -15.93
N ASP A 77 -1.73 6.10 -14.61
CA ASP A 77 -2.83 6.00 -13.67
C ASP A 77 -3.78 7.20 -13.86
N LYS A 78 -5.04 6.92 -14.21
CA LYS A 78 -6.09 7.92 -14.41
C LYS A 78 -6.95 8.13 -13.16
N SER A 79 -6.60 7.47 -12.05
CA SER A 79 -7.35 7.59 -10.80
C SER A 79 -7.23 8.96 -10.15
N ASP A 80 -8.19 9.26 -9.29
CA ASP A 80 -8.17 10.46 -8.45
C ASP A 80 -7.17 10.35 -7.28
N GLY A 81 -6.44 9.24 -7.19
CA GLY A 81 -5.45 8.98 -6.15
C GLY A 81 -5.96 8.08 -5.04
N LEU A 82 -5.07 7.71 -4.14
CA LEU A 82 -5.33 6.85 -2.99
C LEU A 82 -6.28 7.51 -2.00
N GLN A 83 -6.22 8.83 -1.78
CA GLN A 83 -7.18 9.48 -0.88
C GLN A 83 -8.62 9.30 -1.39
N HIS A 84 -8.83 9.49 -2.69
CA HIS A 84 -10.13 9.27 -3.31
C HIS A 84 -10.55 7.80 -3.22
N ALA A 85 -9.66 6.86 -3.58
CA ALA A 85 -9.94 5.43 -3.53
C ALA A 85 -10.38 4.98 -2.12
N LEU A 86 -9.69 5.43 -1.08
CA LEU A 86 -10.04 5.13 0.32
C LEU A 86 -11.35 5.81 0.73
N ALA A 87 -11.55 7.09 0.38
CA ALA A 87 -12.78 7.82 0.74
C ALA A 87 -14.04 7.22 0.10
N ALA A 88 -13.94 6.85 -1.18
CA ALA A 88 -15.04 6.29 -1.97
C ALA A 88 -15.35 4.82 -1.65
N CYS A 89 -14.48 4.09 -0.96
CA CYS A 89 -14.63 2.66 -0.70
C CYS A 89 -15.87 2.35 0.16
N ASN A 90 -16.85 1.67 -0.45
CA ASN A 90 -18.10 1.21 0.18
C ASN A 90 -18.39 -0.28 -0.09
N ASP A 91 -17.54 -0.97 -0.85
CA ASP A 91 -17.69 -2.39 -1.16
C ASP A 91 -16.84 -3.24 -0.22
N SER A 92 -17.47 -4.16 0.51
CA SER A 92 -16.83 -5.02 1.52
C SER A 92 -15.82 -6.01 0.94
N ARG A 93 -15.80 -6.19 -0.37
CA ARG A 93 -14.84 -7.06 -1.06
C ARG A 93 -13.45 -6.43 -1.17
N TYR A 94 -13.31 -5.11 -1.02
CA TYR A 94 -11.99 -4.48 -0.97
C TYR A 94 -11.22 -4.92 0.28
N PRO A 95 -9.90 -5.21 0.18
CA PRO A 95 -9.10 -5.74 1.29
C PRO A 95 -8.86 -4.74 2.44
N TYR A 96 -9.13 -3.45 2.19
CA TYR A 96 -8.99 -2.35 3.15
C TYR A 96 -10.34 -1.78 3.59
N TYR A 97 -11.45 -2.44 3.26
CA TYR A 97 -12.80 -1.97 3.55
C TYR A 97 -13.01 -1.67 5.04
N ALA A 98 -12.65 -2.60 5.92
CA ALA A 98 -12.90 -2.48 7.36
C ALA A 98 -12.15 -1.28 7.95
N PHE A 99 -10.91 -1.05 7.51
CA PHE A 99 -10.13 0.12 7.90
C PHE A 99 -10.78 1.43 7.44
N VAL A 100 -11.29 1.49 6.20
CA VAL A 100 -12.04 2.65 5.71
C VAL A 100 -13.30 2.90 6.54
N GLN A 101 -14.03 1.86 6.94
CA GLN A 101 -15.22 2.03 7.80
C GLN A 101 -14.86 2.59 9.18
N LEU A 102 -13.72 2.19 9.76
CA LEU A 102 -13.20 2.83 10.98
C LEU A 102 -12.92 4.32 10.74
N MET A 103 -12.26 4.68 9.64
CA MET A 103 -11.98 6.08 9.30
C MET A 103 -13.26 6.91 9.13
N LYS A 104 -14.31 6.33 8.53
CA LYS A 104 -15.64 6.96 8.41
C LYS A 104 -16.26 7.20 9.79
N LYS A 105 -16.27 6.21 10.67
CA LYS A 105 -16.76 6.35 12.05
C LYS A 105 -15.92 7.33 12.88
N ALA A 106 -14.64 7.47 12.57
CA ALA A 106 -13.73 8.42 13.19
C ALA A 106 -13.85 9.85 12.64
N GLY A 107 -14.76 10.12 11.70
CA GLY A 107 -14.92 11.44 11.08
C GLY A 107 -13.71 11.89 10.25
N MET A 108 -12.87 10.95 9.80
CA MET A 108 -11.66 11.27 9.05
C MET A 108 -11.90 11.44 7.54
N ILE A 109 -13.05 11.03 7.02
CA ILE A 109 -13.39 11.14 5.60
C ILE A 109 -14.41 12.25 5.42
N SER A 110 -14.14 13.18 4.49
CA SER A 110 -15.04 14.26 4.10
C SER A 110 -15.14 14.31 2.58
N GLY A 111 -16.31 13.96 2.04
CA GLY A 111 -16.49 13.79 0.60
C GLY A 111 -15.53 12.75 0.04
N THR A 112 -14.62 13.19 -0.84
CA THR A 112 -13.65 12.34 -1.54
C THR A 112 -12.21 12.46 -1.00
N SER A 113 -12.03 13.00 0.21
CA SER A 113 -10.69 13.22 0.79
C SER A 113 -10.60 12.79 2.26
N ILE A 114 -9.36 12.66 2.75
CA ILE A 114 -9.05 12.32 4.13
C ILE A 114 -8.60 13.59 4.87
N GLN A 115 -9.32 13.94 5.93
CA GLN A 115 -9.13 15.17 6.71
C GLN A 115 -7.75 15.23 7.38
N GLY A 116 -6.99 16.28 7.05
CA GLY A 116 -5.66 16.53 7.60
C GLY A 116 -4.57 15.63 7.01
N LEU A 117 -4.82 14.99 5.86
CA LEU A 117 -3.81 14.26 5.10
C LEU A 117 -3.35 15.13 3.91
N VAL A 118 -2.24 15.84 4.08
CA VAL A 118 -1.68 16.75 3.08
C VAL A 118 -0.40 16.18 2.49
N GLY A 119 -0.19 16.42 1.19
CA GLY A 119 0.98 15.94 0.47
C GLY A 119 0.94 14.45 0.20
N ARG A 120 2.12 13.87 -0.02
CA ARG A 120 2.27 12.46 -0.36
C ARG A 120 2.35 11.61 0.91
N PHE A 121 1.81 10.41 0.89
CA PHE A 121 1.86 9.54 2.07
C PHE A 121 2.05 8.06 1.75
N ALA A 122 2.46 7.29 2.75
CA ALA A 122 2.41 5.83 2.77
C ALA A 122 1.50 5.40 3.92
N ALA A 123 0.52 4.54 3.62
CA ALA A 123 -0.40 3.95 4.59
C ALA A 123 -0.09 2.47 4.81
N PHE A 124 -0.12 2.00 6.06
CA PHE A 124 0.04 0.59 6.39
C PHE A 124 -1.29 0.03 6.89
N ILE A 125 -2.17 -0.36 5.98
CA ILE A 125 -3.57 -0.63 6.28
C ILE A 125 -3.73 -2.07 6.77
N PRO A 126 -4.28 -2.34 7.98
CA PRO A 126 -4.59 -3.71 8.37
C PRO A 126 -5.64 -4.32 7.45
N THR A 127 -5.51 -5.63 7.16
CA THR A 127 -6.53 -6.33 6.37
C THR A 127 -7.88 -6.37 7.11
N ASN A 128 -8.95 -6.65 6.37
CA ASN A 128 -10.28 -6.84 6.97
C ASN A 128 -10.27 -7.89 8.09
N GLU A 129 -9.51 -8.98 7.92
CA GLU A 129 -9.36 -10.04 8.91
C GLU A 129 -8.64 -9.54 10.16
N ALA A 130 -7.55 -8.78 9.99
CA ALA A 130 -6.80 -8.17 11.09
C ALA A 130 -7.67 -7.20 11.91
N ILE A 131 -8.51 -6.40 11.23
CA ILE A 131 -9.44 -5.48 11.89
C ILE A 131 -10.50 -6.27 12.67
N ASN A 132 -11.10 -7.30 12.08
CA ASN A 132 -12.11 -8.12 12.75
C ASN A 132 -11.55 -8.81 14.00
N ALA A 133 -10.32 -9.33 13.91
CA ALA A 133 -9.61 -9.90 15.06
C ALA A 133 -9.33 -8.84 16.13
N GLY A 134 -8.84 -7.66 15.73
CA GLY A 134 -8.60 -6.54 16.63
C GLY A 134 -9.86 -6.02 17.32
N LEU A 135 -10.98 -5.96 16.63
CA LEU A 135 -12.28 -5.58 17.20
C LEU A 135 -12.72 -6.60 18.26
N THR A 136 -12.65 -7.89 17.94
CA THR A 136 -13.01 -8.99 18.85
C THR A 136 -12.14 -9.00 20.10
N ALA A 137 -10.86 -8.69 19.95
CA ALA A 137 -9.88 -8.64 21.04
C ALA A 137 -9.89 -7.32 21.84
N GLY A 138 -10.76 -6.35 21.51
CA GLY A 138 -10.79 -5.04 22.18
C GLY A 138 -9.50 -4.22 21.97
N GLN A 139 -8.85 -4.42 20.83
CA GLN A 139 -7.49 -3.98 20.53
C GLN A 139 -7.41 -2.72 19.67
N ILE A 140 -8.56 -2.13 19.32
CA ILE A 140 -8.68 -0.90 18.53
C ILE A 140 -9.13 0.22 19.47
N PRO A 141 -8.24 1.16 19.84
CA PRO A 141 -8.58 2.31 20.67
C PRO A 141 -9.73 3.14 20.10
N GLY A 142 -10.57 3.66 20.99
CA GLY A 142 -11.73 4.47 20.63
C GLY A 142 -12.95 3.69 20.11
N ILE A 143 -12.95 2.36 20.17
CA ILE A 143 -14.14 1.53 19.90
C ILE A 143 -14.35 0.53 21.04
N THR A 144 -15.59 0.45 21.52
CA THR A 144 -16.02 -0.56 22.49
C THR A 144 -17.14 -1.43 21.91
N ASN A 145 -17.06 -2.74 22.14
CA ASN A 145 -17.98 -3.74 21.58
C ASN A 145 -18.11 -3.65 20.04
N GLY A 146 -17.02 -3.30 19.37
CA GLY A 146 -17.03 -3.11 17.93
C GLY A 146 -17.10 -4.43 17.17
N LYS A 147 -17.89 -4.46 16.10
CA LYS A 147 -18.04 -5.63 15.22
C LYS A 147 -18.64 -5.22 13.88
N PHE A 148 -18.38 -5.99 12.83
CA PHE A 148 -19.08 -5.85 11.57
C PHE A 148 -20.31 -6.76 11.55
N VAL A 149 -21.48 -6.19 11.29
CA VAL A 149 -22.76 -6.91 11.11
C VAL A 149 -23.31 -6.52 9.74
N ASN A 150 -23.45 -7.49 8.84
CA ASN A 150 -23.91 -7.27 7.46
C ASN A 150 -23.12 -6.15 6.75
N GLY A 151 -21.79 -6.12 6.95
CA GLY A 151 -20.91 -5.10 6.39
C GLY A 151 -20.89 -3.77 7.15
N VAL A 152 -21.79 -3.54 8.10
CA VAL A 152 -21.84 -2.28 8.86
C VAL A 152 -21.05 -2.40 10.16
N LEU A 153 -20.18 -1.42 10.42
CA LEU A 153 -19.47 -1.32 11.70
C LEU A 153 -20.43 -0.82 12.80
N GLU A 154 -20.67 -1.70 13.77
CA GLU A 154 -21.38 -1.42 15.02
C GLU A 154 -20.39 -1.23 16.18
N GLY A 155 -20.88 -0.71 17.31
CA GLY A 155 -20.12 -0.45 18.53
C GLY A 155 -20.22 1.00 19.02
N THR A 156 -19.76 1.24 20.24
CA THR A 156 -19.66 2.61 20.79
C THR A 156 -18.33 3.22 20.35
N VAL A 157 -18.40 4.39 19.73
CA VAL A 157 -17.23 5.06 19.14
C VAL A 157 -16.87 6.33 19.88
N ASN A 158 -15.64 6.41 20.38
CA ASN A 158 -14.99 7.66 20.77
C ASN A 158 -14.22 8.21 19.55
N VAL A 159 -14.85 9.15 18.85
CA VAL A 159 -14.36 9.72 17.59
C VAL A 159 -12.96 10.31 17.71
N LEU A 160 -12.67 11.02 18.81
CA LEU A 160 -11.38 11.66 19.02
C LEU A 160 -10.26 10.64 19.21
N GLU A 161 -10.50 9.63 20.04
CA GLU A 161 -9.52 8.59 20.32
C GLU A 161 -9.26 7.72 19.08
N LEU A 162 -10.32 7.28 18.41
CA LEU A 162 -10.22 6.45 17.20
C LEU A 162 -9.50 7.20 16.08
N SER A 163 -9.82 8.48 15.86
CA SER A 163 -9.15 9.27 14.80
C SER A 163 -7.66 9.47 15.08
N ARG A 164 -7.26 9.73 16.33
CA ARG A 164 -5.83 9.83 16.71
C ARG A 164 -5.12 8.49 16.53
N TYR A 165 -5.78 7.39 16.84
CA TYR A 165 -5.24 6.06 16.62
C TYR A 165 -5.00 5.77 15.13
N LEU A 166 -6.03 5.99 14.29
CA LEU A 166 -5.96 5.74 12.85
C LEU A 166 -4.94 6.63 12.13
N ARG A 167 -4.72 7.87 12.59
CA ARG A 167 -3.68 8.77 12.06
C ARG A 167 -2.27 8.19 12.18
N SER A 168 -2.01 7.28 13.12
CA SER A 168 -0.69 6.64 13.28
C SER A 168 -0.32 5.69 12.14
N TYR A 169 -1.29 5.28 11.32
CA TYR A 169 -1.06 4.37 10.19
C TYR A 169 -0.56 5.08 8.92
N PHE A 170 -0.45 6.41 8.97
CA PHE A 170 -0.03 7.24 7.85
C PHE A 170 1.34 7.87 8.13
N VAL A 171 2.29 7.64 7.23
CA VAL A 171 3.55 8.38 7.14
C VAL A 171 3.41 9.40 6.02
N THR A 172 3.52 10.69 6.33
CA THR A 172 3.31 11.78 5.35
C THR A 172 4.61 12.48 5.01
N SER A 173 4.69 13.02 3.79
CA SER A 173 5.80 13.84 3.31
C SER A 173 5.86 15.22 3.96
N GLU A 174 4.78 15.65 4.61
CA GLU A 174 4.73 16.90 5.38
C GLU A 174 5.53 16.78 6.70
N LEU A 175 5.51 15.60 7.31
CA LEU A 175 6.19 15.34 8.58
C LEU A 175 7.54 14.62 8.40
N ASN A 176 7.80 14.05 7.22
CA ASN A 176 8.96 13.21 6.93
C ASN A 176 9.50 13.45 5.53
N VAL A 177 10.80 13.24 5.34
CA VAL A 177 11.38 13.22 3.99
C VAL A 177 11.04 11.90 3.30
N MET A 178 10.26 11.97 2.21
CA MET A 178 9.89 10.82 1.39
C MET A 178 10.38 11.02 -0.04
N THR A 179 11.27 10.14 -0.51
CA THR A 179 11.78 10.14 -1.90
C THR A 179 11.34 8.91 -2.69
N THR A 180 10.81 7.89 -2.01
CA THR A 180 10.23 6.67 -2.59
C THR A 180 9.18 6.10 -1.65
N TYR A 181 8.29 5.26 -2.18
CA TYR A 181 7.43 4.41 -1.37
C TYR A 181 8.19 3.21 -0.77
N PRO A 182 7.72 2.68 0.37
CA PRO A 182 8.31 1.52 1.02
C PRO A 182 8.18 0.27 0.14
N TYR A 183 9.28 -0.43 -0.05
CA TYR A 183 9.38 -1.79 -0.57
C TYR A 183 10.76 -2.35 -0.19
N PRO A 184 10.96 -3.67 -0.16
CA PRO A 184 12.24 -4.25 0.21
C PRO A 184 13.39 -3.72 -0.65
N GLY A 185 14.41 -3.14 -0.02
CA GLY A 185 15.57 -2.53 -0.68
C GLY A 185 15.33 -1.12 -1.24
N SER A 186 14.22 -0.47 -0.90
CA SER A 186 13.95 0.91 -1.32
C SER A 186 14.91 1.92 -0.66
N ALA A 187 14.88 3.17 -1.13
CA ALA A 187 15.59 4.27 -0.49
C ALA A 187 14.98 4.70 0.86
N MET A 188 13.72 4.31 1.15
CA MET A 188 13.11 4.53 2.47
C MET A 188 13.74 3.60 3.49
N LYS A 189 14.49 4.16 4.45
CA LYS A 189 15.25 3.39 5.44
C LYS A 189 14.42 3.00 6.64
N SER A 190 14.76 1.87 7.24
CA SER A 190 14.24 1.44 8.53
C SER A 190 14.47 2.53 9.59
N GLY A 191 13.48 2.76 10.44
CA GLY A 191 13.52 3.81 11.45
C GLY A 191 12.13 4.25 11.88
N THR A 192 12.09 5.24 12.78
CA THR A 192 10.84 5.79 13.31
C THR A 192 10.43 7.02 12.52
N PHE A 193 9.28 6.95 11.87
CA PHE A 193 8.65 8.04 11.14
C PHE A 193 7.64 8.78 12.02
N ARG A 194 7.57 10.10 11.84
CA ARG A 194 6.58 10.93 12.50
C ARG A 194 5.21 10.69 11.88
N THR A 195 4.19 10.60 12.73
CA THR A 195 2.79 10.52 12.32
C THR A 195 2.02 11.67 12.98
N SER A 196 0.83 11.97 12.49
CA SER A 196 -0.11 12.89 13.18
C SER A 196 -0.96 12.19 14.24
N GLY A 197 -0.64 10.93 14.56
CA GLY A 197 -1.42 10.08 15.46
C GLY A 197 -0.91 10.08 16.90
N VAL A 198 -1.12 8.95 17.58
CA VAL A 198 -0.74 8.76 19.00
C VAL A 198 0.76 8.51 19.20
N ALA A 199 1.45 7.99 18.19
CA ALA A 199 2.86 7.65 18.25
C ALA A 199 3.51 7.65 16.86
N GLY A 200 4.84 7.77 16.81
CA GLY A 200 5.59 7.52 15.59
C GLY A 200 5.42 6.08 15.10
N LEU A 201 5.53 5.87 13.79
CA LEU A 201 5.46 4.55 13.16
C LEU A 201 6.89 4.06 12.89
N MET A 202 7.28 2.99 13.57
CA MET A 202 8.55 2.31 13.32
C MET A 202 8.38 1.41 12.11
N TYR A 203 9.14 1.70 11.05
CA TYR A 203 9.19 0.92 9.82
C TYR A 203 10.48 0.10 9.78
N THR A 204 10.36 -1.17 9.42
CA THR A 204 11.50 -2.09 9.28
C THR A 204 11.46 -2.76 7.91
N ASP A 205 12.54 -2.59 7.16
CA ASP A 205 12.88 -3.36 5.96
C ASP A 205 14.04 -4.30 6.31
N ASN A 206 13.84 -5.60 6.18
CA ASN A 206 14.89 -6.61 6.39
C ASN A 206 15.51 -7.14 5.08
N GLY A 207 15.21 -6.50 3.95
CA GLY A 207 15.71 -6.84 2.62
C GLY A 207 14.81 -7.81 1.84
N SER A 208 13.90 -8.52 2.50
CA SER A 208 12.97 -9.47 1.86
C SER A 208 11.50 -9.26 2.25
N SER A 209 11.25 -8.53 3.33
CA SER A 209 9.92 -8.28 3.89
C SER A 209 9.90 -6.94 4.64
N LEU A 210 8.70 -6.45 4.90
CA LEU A 210 8.47 -5.19 5.60
C LEU A 210 7.61 -5.45 6.84
N SER A 211 7.89 -4.71 7.92
CA SER A 211 7.03 -4.68 9.10
C SER A 211 6.95 -3.29 9.70
N VAL A 212 5.90 -3.07 10.49
CA VAL A 212 5.62 -1.81 11.16
C VAL A 212 5.09 -2.03 12.57
N ASN A 213 5.38 -1.10 13.47
CA ASN A 213 4.79 -1.04 14.80
C ASN A 213 4.71 0.42 15.29
N LEU A 214 3.83 0.70 16.25
CA LEU A 214 3.85 2.01 16.90
C LEU A 214 5.04 2.09 17.86
N ALA A 215 5.70 3.24 17.88
CA ALA A 215 6.83 3.49 18.77
C ALA A 215 6.42 3.27 20.23
N GLY A 216 7.19 2.44 20.95
CA GLY A 216 6.89 2.07 22.34
C GLY A 216 5.86 0.95 22.50
N GLN A 217 5.34 0.38 21.41
CA GLN A 217 4.42 -0.77 21.45
C GLN A 217 5.11 -2.05 20.95
N SER A 218 4.68 -3.19 21.48
CA SER A 218 5.23 -4.52 21.19
C SER A 218 4.58 -5.22 19.98
N ARG A 219 3.40 -4.75 19.56
CA ARG A 219 2.65 -5.36 18.47
C ARG A 219 3.23 -4.96 17.12
N VAL A 220 3.60 -5.96 16.33
CA VAL A 220 4.25 -5.78 15.02
C VAL A 220 3.30 -6.26 13.93
N GLY A 221 2.93 -5.36 13.02
CA GLY A 221 2.22 -5.69 11.79
C GLY A 221 3.18 -5.99 10.66
N HIS A 222 3.06 -7.20 10.10
CA HIS A 222 3.85 -7.61 8.96
C HIS A 222 3.09 -7.29 7.69
N VAL A 223 3.78 -6.71 6.70
CA VAL A 223 3.19 -6.51 5.38
C VAL A 223 2.91 -7.88 4.76
N VAL A 224 1.70 -8.07 4.24
CA VAL A 224 1.27 -9.35 3.67
C VAL A 224 2.07 -9.66 2.40
N SER A 225 2.59 -10.88 2.31
CA SER A 225 3.39 -11.33 1.16
C SER A 225 2.57 -11.58 -0.11
N LYS A 226 1.23 -11.62 -0.01
CA LYS A 226 0.28 -11.88 -1.11
C LYS A 226 0.59 -11.06 -2.37
N TYR A 227 1.04 -9.82 -2.18
CA TYR A 227 1.33 -8.86 -3.24
C TYR A 227 2.83 -8.63 -3.46
N SER A 228 3.66 -9.61 -3.06
CA SER A 228 5.11 -9.59 -3.25
C SER A 228 5.81 -8.36 -2.65
N TYR A 229 5.22 -7.77 -1.61
CA TYR A 229 5.68 -6.54 -0.96
C TYR A 229 5.81 -5.33 -1.90
N PHE A 230 5.15 -5.38 -3.07
CA PHE A 230 5.05 -4.21 -3.94
C PHE A 230 4.05 -3.21 -3.35
N PRO A 231 4.37 -1.92 -3.34
CA PRO A 231 3.45 -0.91 -2.86
C PRO A 231 2.33 -0.73 -3.89
N PHE A 232 1.09 -0.58 -3.41
CA PHE A 232 0.01 -0.09 -4.25
C PHE A 232 0.17 1.42 -4.40
N ALA A 233 0.80 1.86 -5.48
CA ALA A 233 1.28 3.22 -5.65
C ALA A 233 0.33 4.05 -6.54
N TYR A 234 -0.11 5.18 -6.00
CA TYR A 234 -0.98 6.17 -6.64
C TYR A 234 -0.26 7.52 -6.76
N LYS A 235 -0.89 8.47 -7.45
CA LYS A 235 -0.31 9.81 -7.68
C LYS A 235 -0.07 10.63 -6.40
N ASP A 236 -0.79 10.37 -5.32
CA ASP A 236 -0.82 11.10 -4.04
C ASP A 236 -0.40 10.24 -2.84
N GLY A 237 -0.26 8.92 -2.99
CA GLY A 237 0.09 8.04 -1.87
C GLY A 237 0.30 6.60 -2.28
N CYS A 238 0.79 5.78 -1.36
CA CYS A 238 0.74 4.33 -1.50
C CYS A 238 0.15 3.68 -0.27
N PHE A 239 -0.21 2.40 -0.40
CA PHE A 239 -0.46 1.58 0.77
C PHE A 239 0.18 0.20 0.68
N HIS A 240 0.40 -0.37 1.85
CA HIS A 240 0.62 -1.79 2.09
C HIS A 240 -0.52 -2.34 2.94
N LEU A 241 -0.79 -3.63 2.81
CA LEU A 241 -1.68 -4.33 3.71
C LEU A 241 -0.85 -5.03 4.80
N ILE A 242 -1.27 -4.92 6.06
CA ILE A 242 -0.62 -5.57 7.21
C ILE A 242 -1.55 -6.58 7.88
N ASP A 243 -0.98 -7.62 8.46
CA ASP A 243 -1.70 -8.76 9.04
C ASP A 243 -2.22 -8.55 10.47
N THR A 244 -1.94 -7.39 11.08
CA THR A 244 -2.43 -7.05 12.41
C THR A 244 -2.74 -5.56 12.53
N VAL A 245 -3.62 -5.21 13.47
CA VAL A 245 -3.79 -3.83 13.92
C VAL A 245 -2.57 -3.41 14.74
N LEU A 246 -2.12 -2.16 14.63
CA LEU A 246 -0.94 -1.64 15.33
C LEU A 246 -1.25 -1.18 16.73
#